data_AF-A0A7J5C2T0-F1
#
_entry.id   AF-A0A7J5C2T0-F1
#
_cell.length_a   1.000
_cell.length_b   1.000
_cell.length_c   1.000
_cell.angle_alpha   90.00
_cell.angle_beta   90.00
_cell.angle_gamma   90.00
#
_symmetry.space_group_name_H-M   'P 1'
#
loop_
_entity.id
_entity.type
_entity.pdbx_description
1 polymer ?
#
loop_
_entity_poly.entity_id
_entity_poly.type
_entity_poly.pdbx_seq_one_letter_code
_entity_poly.pdbx_strand_id
1 'polypeptide(L)' 'SPLMAFTDPPLTTMRQPVAAMAVAAVRALVDEINGHAAPNSEYLFRPELVVRGSTAVARPAGGPKRQRPSSVDPTLAVPA' A
#
# COMPACT_ATOMS: atom_id res chain seq x y z
N SER A 1 -6.75 -2.15 -12.08
CA SER A 1 -7.59 -1.92 -13.29
C SER A 1 -7.42 -3.08 -14.27
N PRO A 2 -8.50 -3.57 -14.91
CA PRO A 2 -8.43 -4.64 -15.91
C PRO A 2 -7.66 -4.23 -17.19
N LEU A 3 -7.62 -2.94 -17.51
CA LEU A 3 -6.97 -2.43 -18.73
C LEU A 3 -5.45 -2.59 -18.75
N MET A 4 -4.83 -2.77 -17.58
CA MET A 4 -3.38 -2.81 -17.42
C MET A 4 -2.72 -4.00 -18.13
N ALA A 5 -3.50 -5.01 -18.54
CA ALA A 5 -2.99 -6.15 -19.31
C ALA A 5 -2.83 -5.86 -20.81
N PHE A 6 -3.44 -4.78 -21.31
CA PHE A 6 -3.58 -4.49 -22.75
C PHE A 6 -2.72 -3.32 -23.22
N THR A 7 -1.89 -2.74 -22.35
CA THR A 7 -0.86 -1.78 -22.75
C THR A 7 0.32 -2.51 -23.39
N ASP A 8 1.19 -1.78 -24.09
CA ASP A 8 2.44 -2.32 -24.63
C ASP A 8 3.65 -1.49 -24.14
N PRO A 9 4.51 -2.04 -23.26
CA PRO A 9 4.39 -3.36 -22.62
C PRO A 9 3.22 -3.41 -21.61
N PRO A 10 2.64 -4.60 -21.33
CA PRO A 10 1.62 -4.75 -20.30
C PRO A 10 2.12 -4.27 -18.93
N LEU A 11 1.36 -3.39 -18.26
CA LEU A 11 1.80 -2.72 -17.04
C LEU A 11 1.78 -3.66 -15.82
N THR A 12 2.92 -3.74 -15.13
CA THR A 12 3.05 -4.25 -13.75
C THR A 12 2.35 -3.27 -12.81
N THR A 13 1.51 -3.78 -11.90
CA THR A 13 0.65 -2.94 -11.06
C THR A 13 0.34 -3.58 -9.71
N MET A 14 0.01 -2.75 -8.72
CA MET A 14 -0.57 -3.20 -7.44
C MET A 14 -2.09 -3.26 -7.56
N ARG A 15 -2.66 -4.46 -7.49
CA ARG A 15 -4.10 -4.66 -7.45
C ARG A 15 -4.61 -4.40 -6.04
N GLN A 16 -5.41 -3.35 -5.90
CA GLN A 16 -6.07 -3.01 -4.63
C GLN A 16 -7.46 -3.66 -4.56
N PRO A 17 -7.89 -4.14 -3.39
CA PRO A 17 -9.24 -4.67 -3.18
C PRO A 17 -10.26 -3.51 -3.01
N VAL A 18 -10.41 -2.68 -4.06
CA VAL A 18 -11.19 -1.43 -4.02
C VAL A 18 -12.63 -1.66 -3.58
N ALA A 19 -13.26 -2.77 -3.98
CA ALA A 19 -14.63 -3.09 -3.56
C ALA A 19 -14.75 -3.26 -2.04
N ALA A 20 -13.84 -4.02 -1.42
CA ALA A 20 -13.83 -4.22 0.02
C ALA A 20 -13.52 -2.91 0.77
N MET A 21 -12.58 -2.11 0.25
CA MET A 21 -12.26 -0.78 0.79
C MET A 21 -13.48 0.15 0.74
N ALA A 22 -14.18 0.19 -0.39
CA ALA A 22 -15.37 1.02 -0.56
C ALA A 22 -16.49 0.59 0.40
N VAL A 23 -16.72 -0.71 0.57
CA VAL A 23 -17.71 -1.23 1.53
C VAL A 23 -17.36 -0.80 2.95
N ALA A 24 -16.11 -0.93 3.38
CA ALA A 24 -15.69 -0.51 4.72
C ALA A 24 -15.85 1.01 4.92
N ALA A 25 -15.41 1.81 3.94
CA ALA A 25 -15.51 3.26 4.00
C ALA A 25 -16.96 3.75 4.06
N VAL A 26 -17.84 3.21 3.21
CA VAL A 26 -19.26 3.58 3.19
C VAL A 26 -19.96 3.15 4.47
N ARG A 27 -19.66 1.96 4.99
CA ARG A 27 -20.21 1.50 6.28
C ARG A 27 -19.81 2.43 7.43
N ALA A 28 -18.51 2.74 7.54
CA ALA A 28 -18.02 3.65 8.57
C ALA A 28 -18.73 5.02 8.51
N LEU A 29 -18.92 5.57 7.30
CA LEU A 29 -19.65 6.83 7.13
C LEU A 29 -21.13 6.73 7.54
N VAL A 30 -21.82 5.65 7.17
CA VAL A 30 -23.22 5.44 7.55
C VAL A 30 -23.37 5.27 9.06
N ASP A 31 -22.45 4.55 9.70
CA ASP A 31 -22.44 4.39 11.15
C ASP A 31 -22.23 5.74 11.85
N GLU A 32 -21.33 6.58 11.33
CA GLU A 32 -21.11 7.94 11.84
C GLU A 32 -22.36 8.82 11.68
N ILE A 33 -23.01 8.80 10.52
CA ILE A 33 -24.27 9.54 10.26
C ILE A 33 -25.38 9.14 11.24
N ASN A 34 -25.45 7.86 11.60
CA ASN A 34 -26.44 7.34 12.54
C ASN A 34 -26.07 7.57 14.02
N GLY A 35 -24.94 8.23 14.30
CA GLY A 35 -24.48 8.49 15.66
C GLY A 35 -23.80 7.30 16.35
N HIS A 36 -23.46 6.24 15.59
CA HIS A 36 -22.74 5.06 16.09
C HIS A 36 -21.22 5.19 15.94
N ALA A 37 -20.67 6.42 15.99
CA ALA A 37 -19.25 6.66 15.73
C ALA A 37 -18.36 5.76 16.63
N ALA A 38 -17.82 4.70 16.03
CA ALA A 38 -16.80 3.87 16.67
C ALA A 38 -15.49 4.66 16.73
N PRO A 39 -14.59 4.36 17.68
CA PRO A 39 -13.25 4.96 17.69
C PRO A 39 -12.61 4.81 16.30
N ASN A 40 -11.93 5.85 15.81
CA ASN A 40 -11.25 5.90 14.51
C ASN A 40 -10.62 4.53 14.18
N SER A 41 -11.35 3.73 13.40
CA SER A 41 -11.00 2.33 13.19
C SER A 41 -10.06 2.27 12.01
N GLU A 42 -8.87 1.71 12.22
CA GLU A 42 -7.92 1.50 11.15
C GLU A 42 -8.28 0.23 10.37
N TYR A 43 -8.57 0.39 9.08
CA TYR A 43 -8.83 -0.73 8.17
C TYR A 43 -7.60 -1.02 7.32
N LEU A 44 -6.98 -2.18 7.54
CA LEU A 44 -5.84 -2.65 6.75
C LEU A 44 -6.30 -3.60 5.64
N PHE A 45 -5.96 -3.26 4.40
CA PHE A 45 -6.25 -4.07 3.22
C PHE A 45 -4.95 -4.56 2.59
N ARG A 46 -4.89 -5.86 2.31
CA ARG A 46 -3.72 -6.44 1.63
C ARG A 46 -3.88 -6.29 0.11
N PRO A 47 -3.03 -5.49 -0.55
CA PRO A 47 -3.00 -5.45 -2.00
C PRO A 47 -2.16 -6.62 -2.54
N GLU A 48 -2.23 -6.82 -3.85
CA GLU A 48 -1.45 -7.84 -4.55
C GLU A 48 -0.62 -7.24 -5.68
N LEU A 49 0.66 -7.59 -5.74
CA LEU A 49 1.50 -7.23 -6.88
C LEU A 49 1.21 -8.14 -8.07
N VAL A 50 0.86 -7.55 -9.20
CA VAL A 50 0.68 -8.24 -10.49
C VAL A 50 1.83 -7.85 -11.40
N VAL A 51 2.77 -8.78 -11.58
CA VAL A 51 3.94 -8.58 -12.44
C VAL A 51 3.59 -8.86 -13.89
N ARG A 52 4.02 -7.96 -14.79
CA ARG A 52 3.88 -8.03 -16.24
C ARG A 52 5.13 -7.49 -16.95
N GLY A 53 4.99 -7.12 -18.23
CA GLY A 53 6.10 -6.77 -19.13
C GLY A 53 6.73 -5.39 -18.89
N SER A 54 6.09 -4.49 -18.13
CA SER A 54 6.63 -3.13 -17.93
C SER A 54 7.74 -3.03 -16.89
N THR A 55 8.15 -4.14 -16.27
CA THR A 55 9.24 -4.18 -15.29
C THR A 55 10.24 -5.26 -15.68
N ALA A 56 11.53 -4.97 -15.51
CA ALA A 56 12.62 -5.90 -15.79
C ALA A 56 13.57 -5.98 -14.60
N VAL A 57 14.41 -7.01 -14.58
CA VAL A 57 15.50 -7.13 -13.60
C VAL A 57 16.43 -5.93 -13.75
N ALA A 58 16.68 -5.23 -12.65
CA ALA A 58 17.63 -4.12 -12.65
C ALA A 58 19.04 -4.65 -12.97
N ARG A 59 19.80 -3.91 -13.79
CA ARG A 59 21.22 -4.23 -14.00
C ARG A 59 21.92 -4.20 -12.62
N PRO A 60 22.73 -5.22 -12.27
CA PRO A 60 23.47 -5.18 -11.02
C PRO A 60 24.33 -3.93 -10.95
N ALA A 61 24.23 -3.20 -9.84
CA ALA A 61 24.98 -1.96 -9.64
C ALA A 61 26.47 -2.28 -9.55
N GLY A 62 27.23 -1.97 -10.59
CA GLY A 62 28.70 -2.08 -10.61
C GLY A 62 29.42 -0.96 -9.85
N GLY A 63 28.79 -0.38 -8.82
CA GLY A 63 29.32 0.76 -8.06
C GLY A 63 29.30 0.50 -6.55
N PRO A 64 30.13 1.22 -5.76
CA PRO A 64 30.23 1.00 -4.32
C PRO A 64 28.88 1.19 -3.63
N LYS A 65 28.47 0.20 -2.83
CA LYS A 65 27.24 0.24 -2.03
C LYS A 65 27.27 1.47 -1.11
N ARG A 66 26.43 2.47 -1.42
CA ARG A 66 26.20 3.61 -0.52
C ARG A 66 25.46 3.07 0.71
N GLN A 67 26.19 2.85 1.81
CA GLN A 67 25.61 2.41 3.07
C GLN A 67 24.59 3.46 3.52
N ARG A 68 23.34 3.04 3.72
CA ARG A 68 22.36 3.87 4.42
C ARG A 68 22.74 3.88 5.90
N PRO A 69 22.89 5.05 6.55
CA PRO A 69 23.03 5.08 7.99
C PRO A 69 21.81 4.39 8.64
N SER A 70 22.06 3.53 9.62
CA SER A 70 21.05 2.83 10.40
C SER A 70 20.06 3.84 10.98
N SER A 71 18.76 3.65 10.76
CA SER A 71 17.74 4.47 11.40
C SER A 71 17.85 4.31 12.91
N VAL A 72 17.90 5.44 13.61
CA VAL A 72 17.84 5.51 15.07
C VAL A 72 16.55 4.84 15.55
N ASP A 73 16.68 4.01 16.58
CA ASP A 73 15.62 3.21 17.19
C ASP A 73 14.54 4.13 17.80
N PRO A 74 13.25 4.06 17.40
CA PRO A 74 12.22 4.98 17.85
C PRO A 74 11.74 4.77 19.29
N THR A 75 12.33 3.86 20.07
CA THR A 75 11.85 3.53 21.42
C THR A 75 12.41 4.44 22.53
N LEU A 76 13.27 5.43 22.22
CA LEU A 76 13.89 6.28 23.24
C LEU A 76 13.17 7.63 23.42
N ALA A 77 11.89 7.63 23.82
CA ALA A 77 11.25 8.75 24.54
C ALA A 77 9.79 8.48 24.95
N VAL A 78 9.58 7.80 26.08
CA VAL A 78 8.46 8.11 27.00
C VAL A 78 8.99 7.96 28.43
N PRO A 79 9.36 9.03 29.15
CA PRO A 79 9.51 8.97 30.59
C PRO A 79 8.15 9.11 31.29
N ALA A 80 8.08 8.49 32.46
CA ALA A 80 6.95 8.43 33.39
C ALA A 80 6.50 9.79 33.94
#